data_AF-A0A1T4XU94-F1
#
_entry.id   AF-A0A1T4XU94-F1
#
_cell.length_a   1.000
_cell.length_b   1.000
_cell.length_c   1.000
_cell.angle_alpha   90.00
_cell.angle_beta   90.00
_cell.angle_gamma   90.00
#
_symmetry.space_group_name_H-M   'P 1'
#
loop_
_entity.id
_entity.type
_entity.pdbx_description
1 polymer ?
#
loop_
_entity_poly.entity_id
_entity_poly.type
_entity_poly.pdbx_seq_one_letter_code
_entity_poly.pdbx_strand_id
1 'polypeptide(L)'
;MRKWGRRYYFRRNKDTILNLLKLYMLFLVFIFLLTFLTVVINKPYKKTPKQPVKKVTIRDIKRSSAYKRGLDIINYVWEYNVYRNGKEDKKNIKLPSYLEDKTSVKSCGIPYCWGGFFSLDKSNDENVKNFSEAIERGYTAGNIMCSGEYKDYTAGLDCSGFVSAVYNLPEKCATYTLKDYFNTIDINDLKPMDIFNSEKNHTFIYLRESSDKKGIIAMEATTGKSKKDKTVISYKSYEEIKKGVNGEKYVPMRYKGVIDDNVELFKDINEFNDNFDFAVLTKGFITGYIEYAEDMDYFYIENERDKSINIGIKNLPSFCTVKVLDENRKEIAALGKGDYYINVKKGKTYLLIEGSDFRFSSEEGYEIYIR
;
A
#
# COMPACT_ATOMS: atom_id res chain seq x y z
N MET A 1 35.05 23.28 -106.89
CA MET A 1 35.81 23.70 -105.68
C MET A 1 34.89 24.45 -104.73
N ARG A 2 34.49 23.84 -103.60
CA ARG A 2 34.25 24.50 -102.30
C ARG A 2 33.77 23.44 -101.28
N LYS A 3 34.52 23.34 -100.18
CA LYS A 3 34.19 22.56 -98.97
C LYS A 3 32.84 23.03 -98.41
N TRP A 4 32.14 22.17 -97.65
CA TRP A 4 31.62 22.45 -96.29
C TRP A 4 30.76 21.28 -95.79
N GLY A 5 30.88 20.96 -94.49
CA GLY A 5 30.07 19.94 -93.83
C GLY A 5 30.60 19.53 -92.45
N ARG A 6 30.73 20.50 -91.52
CA ARG A 6 30.97 20.18 -90.09
C ARG A 6 29.70 19.57 -89.49
N ARG A 7 29.77 18.32 -89.03
CA ARG A 7 28.74 17.71 -88.18
C ARG A 7 28.92 18.22 -86.74
N TYR A 8 27.95 18.99 -86.24
CA TYR A 8 27.84 19.32 -84.81
C TYR A 8 27.24 18.12 -84.07
N TYR A 9 28.03 17.48 -83.21
CA TYR A 9 27.52 16.53 -82.22
C TYR A 9 26.91 17.30 -81.06
N PHE A 10 25.59 17.25 -80.92
CA PHE A 10 24.88 17.71 -79.72
C PHE A 10 25.18 16.74 -78.57
N ARG A 11 26.15 17.09 -77.73
CA ARG A 11 26.45 16.37 -76.49
C ARG A 11 25.30 16.63 -75.50
N ARG A 12 24.29 15.76 -75.52
CA ARG A 12 23.12 15.81 -74.63
C ARG A 12 23.61 15.71 -73.17
N ASN A 13 23.53 16.83 -72.46
CA ASN A 13 24.12 16.99 -71.14
C ASN A 13 23.32 16.16 -70.11
N LYS A 14 23.86 15.01 -69.70
CA LYS A 14 23.20 14.06 -68.78
C LYS A 14 22.80 14.71 -67.44
N ASP A 15 23.51 15.76 -67.04
CA ASP A 15 23.27 16.50 -65.80
C ASP A 15 21.94 17.24 -65.79
N THR A 16 21.45 17.70 -66.96
CA THR A 16 20.15 18.39 -67.06
C THR A 16 18.98 17.47 -66.76
N ILE A 17 19.03 16.21 -67.24
CA ILE A 17 17.96 15.23 -67.00
C ILE A 17 17.96 14.79 -65.53
N LEU A 18 19.15 14.59 -64.95
CA LEU A 18 19.29 14.22 -63.55
C LEU A 18 18.80 15.34 -62.61
N ASN A 19 19.07 16.60 -62.95
CA ASN A 19 18.60 17.75 -62.19
C ASN A 19 17.07 17.93 -62.29
N LEU A 20 16.48 17.68 -63.47
CA LEU A 20 15.03 17.65 -63.64
C LEU A 20 14.36 16.55 -62.80
N LEU A 21 14.96 15.36 -62.75
CA LEU A 21 14.48 14.27 -61.90
C LEU A 21 14.56 14.60 -60.41
N LYS A 22 15.66 15.22 -59.95
CA LYS A 22 15.79 15.70 -58.56
C LYS A 22 14.76 16.76 -58.20
N LEU A 23 14.51 17.71 -59.11
CA LEU A 23 13.51 18.75 -58.92
C LEU A 23 12.09 18.14 -58.84
N TYR A 24 11.79 17.16 -59.69
CA TYR A 24 10.53 16.44 -59.68
C TYR A 24 10.33 15.64 -58.38
N MET A 25 11.37 14.96 -57.87
CA MET A 25 11.30 14.24 -56.60
C MET A 25 11.10 15.18 -55.40
N LEU A 26 11.78 16.33 -55.39
CA LEU A 26 11.57 17.36 -54.36
C LEU A 26 10.15 17.91 -54.40
N PHE A 27 9.59 18.12 -55.60
CA PHE A 27 8.21 18.56 -55.77
C PHE A 27 7.20 17.52 -55.24
N LEU A 28 7.43 16.22 -55.49
CA LEU A 28 6.58 15.16 -54.94
C LEU A 28 6.64 15.09 -53.42
N VAL A 29 7.82 15.22 -52.82
CA VAL A 29 7.99 15.27 -51.35
C VAL A 29 7.28 16.49 -50.78
N PHE A 30 7.37 17.64 -51.45
CA PHE A 30 6.67 18.85 -51.03
C PHE A 30 5.15 18.68 -51.07
N ILE A 31 4.59 18.09 -52.14
CA ILE A 31 3.16 17.78 -52.22
C ILE A 31 2.74 16.81 -51.10
N PHE A 32 3.54 15.78 -50.83
CA PHE A 32 3.26 14.82 -49.76
C PHE A 32 3.26 15.48 -48.38
N LEU A 33 4.23 16.35 -48.10
CA LEU A 33 4.26 17.12 -46.86
C LEU A 33 3.07 18.06 -46.75
N LEU A 34 2.69 18.72 -47.85
CA LEU A 34 1.53 19.60 -47.87
C LEU A 34 0.25 18.83 -47.56
N THR A 35 0.00 17.69 -48.23
CA THR A 35 -1.20 16.88 -47.99
C THR A 35 -1.21 16.27 -46.60
N PHE A 36 -0.07 15.81 -46.08
CA PHE A 36 0.06 15.34 -44.70
C PHE A 36 -0.29 16.45 -43.70
N LEU A 37 0.23 17.67 -43.90
CA LEU A 37 -0.08 18.81 -43.06
C LEU A 37 -1.57 19.16 -43.10
N THR A 38 -2.19 19.15 -44.28
CA THR A 38 -3.63 19.38 -44.44
C THR A 38 -4.46 18.33 -43.71
N VAL A 39 -4.06 17.05 -43.74
CA VAL A 39 -4.73 15.96 -43.02
C VAL A 39 -4.56 16.09 -41.50
N VAL A 40 -3.38 16.52 -41.03
CA VAL A 40 -3.12 16.72 -39.60
C VAL A 40 -3.87 17.94 -39.05
N ILE A 41 -3.89 19.06 -39.80
CA ILE A 41 -4.56 20.29 -39.40
C ILE A 41 -6.09 20.16 -39.52
N ASN A 42 -6.59 19.50 -40.57
CA ASN A 42 -8.03 19.31 -40.78
C ASN A 42 -8.58 18.03 -40.15
N LYS A 43 -7.78 17.28 -39.36
CA LYS A 43 -8.35 16.27 -38.48
C LYS A 43 -9.29 17.01 -37.52
N PRO A 44 -10.61 16.82 -37.60
CA PRO A 44 -11.52 17.49 -36.69
C PRO A 44 -11.06 17.13 -35.29
N TYR A 45 -10.79 18.14 -34.47
CA TYR A 45 -10.56 17.96 -33.04
C TYR A 45 -11.81 17.28 -32.50
N LYS A 46 -11.76 15.94 -32.38
CA LYS A 46 -12.78 15.18 -31.70
C LYS A 46 -12.67 15.64 -30.25
N LYS A 47 -13.50 16.62 -29.86
CA LYS A 47 -13.82 16.83 -28.45
C LYS A 47 -14.18 15.45 -27.93
N THR A 48 -13.33 14.94 -27.03
CA THR A 48 -13.63 13.71 -26.30
C THR A 48 -15.06 13.89 -25.79
N PRO A 49 -16.01 13.02 -26.17
CA PRO A 49 -17.36 13.13 -25.64
C PRO A 49 -17.20 13.17 -24.12
N LYS A 50 -17.76 14.20 -23.47
CA LYS A 50 -17.84 14.26 -22.01
C LYS A 50 -18.39 12.90 -21.61
N GLN A 51 -17.57 12.10 -20.93
CA GLN A 51 -17.98 10.76 -20.53
C GLN A 51 -19.32 10.91 -19.81
N PRO A 52 -20.34 10.11 -20.14
CA PRO A 52 -21.59 10.14 -19.43
C PRO A 52 -21.28 10.02 -17.94
N VAL A 53 -21.86 10.89 -17.11
CA VAL A 53 -21.67 10.87 -15.66
C VAL A 53 -22.00 9.45 -15.21
N LYS A 54 -20.98 8.69 -14.81
CA LYS A 54 -21.13 7.31 -14.40
C LYS A 54 -22.05 7.32 -13.19
N LYS A 55 -23.27 6.78 -13.33
CA LYS A 55 -24.20 6.69 -12.21
C LYS A 55 -23.66 5.64 -11.25
N VAL A 56 -22.99 6.11 -10.20
CA VAL A 56 -22.35 5.28 -9.20
C VAL A 56 -23.42 4.71 -8.26
N THR A 57 -23.32 3.43 -7.92
CA THR A 57 -24.21 2.82 -6.92
C THR A 57 -23.56 2.93 -5.54
N ILE A 58 -24.10 3.81 -4.70
CA ILE A 58 -23.70 3.91 -3.29
C ILE A 58 -24.53 2.91 -2.48
N ARG A 59 -23.85 2.00 -1.77
CA ARG A 59 -24.48 1.04 -0.85
C ARG A 59 -24.15 1.43 0.58
N ASP A 60 -25.10 1.25 1.46
CA ASP A 60 -24.91 1.57 2.86
C ASP A 60 -23.97 0.56 3.55
N ILE A 61 -23.11 1.06 4.44
CA ILE A 61 -22.25 0.24 5.29
C ILE A 61 -22.06 0.93 6.65
N LYS A 62 -22.19 0.17 7.74
CA LYS A 62 -21.88 0.66 9.09
C LYS A 62 -20.37 0.86 9.25
N ARG A 63 -19.93 1.82 10.08
CA ARG A 63 -18.50 2.00 10.36
C ARG A 63 -17.89 0.76 10.99
N SER A 64 -18.58 0.13 11.95
CA SER A 64 -18.11 -1.11 12.57
C SER A 64 -17.91 -2.25 11.54
N SER A 65 -18.80 -2.34 10.55
CA SER A 65 -18.72 -3.34 9.48
C SER A 65 -17.56 -3.07 8.52
N ALA A 66 -17.32 -1.81 8.17
CA ALA A 66 -16.15 -1.42 7.38
C ALA A 66 -14.86 -1.70 8.16
N TYR A 67 -14.80 -1.33 9.45
CA TYR A 67 -13.65 -1.59 10.32
C TYR A 67 -13.32 -3.08 10.40
N LYS A 68 -14.32 -3.91 10.73
CA LYS A 68 -14.18 -5.36 10.78
C LYS A 68 -13.65 -5.90 9.45
N ARG A 69 -14.19 -5.43 8.32
CA ARG A 69 -13.75 -5.88 7.01
C ARG A 69 -12.30 -5.48 6.68
N GLY A 70 -11.87 -4.29 7.11
CA GLY A 70 -10.46 -3.87 7.03
C GLY A 70 -9.55 -4.75 7.87
N LEU A 71 -9.94 -5.05 9.11
CA LEU A 71 -9.21 -6.00 9.96
C LEU A 71 -9.18 -7.40 9.36
N ASP A 72 -10.29 -7.92 8.83
CA ASP A 72 -10.34 -9.25 8.22
C ASP A 72 -9.33 -9.35 7.06
N ILE A 73 -9.17 -8.28 6.27
CA ILE A 73 -8.18 -8.21 5.17
C ILE A 73 -6.74 -8.16 5.72
N ILE A 74 -6.48 -7.32 6.73
CA ILE A 74 -5.15 -7.17 7.35
C ILE A 74 -4.71 -8.45 8.06
N ASN A 75 -5.65 -9.13 8.71
CA ASN A 75 -5.44 -10.36 9.46
C ASN A 75 -5.49 -11.61 8.59
N TYR A 76 -5.73 -11.47 7.29
CA TYR A 76 -5.81 -12.63 6.40
C TYR A 76 -4.45 -13.32 6.29
N VAL A 77 -4.38 -14.55 6.79
CA VAL A 77 -3.18 -15.38 6.81
C VAL A 77 -3.15 -16.28 5.58
N TRP A 78 -2.00 -16.36 4.92
CA TRP A 78 -1.79 -17.14 3.69
C TRP A 78 -0.35 -17.63 3.57
N GLU A 79 -0.10 -18.51 2.60
CA GLU A 79 1.22 -19.08 2.34
C GLU A 79 1.77 -18.67 0.97
N TYR A 80 2.91 -18.00 1.00
CA TYR A 80 3.75 -17.77 -0.16
C TYR A 80 4.58 -19.01 -0.47
N ASN A 81 4.71 -19.35 -1.74
CA ASN A 81 5.60 -20.37 -2.26
C ASN A 81 6.11 -19.93 -3.64
N VAL A 82 7.42 -19.70 -3.76
CA VAL A 82 8.02 -19.14 -4.98
C VAL A 82 7.74 -19.95 -6.25
N TYR A 83 7.56 -21.27 -6.13
CA TYR A 83 7.27 -22.15 -7.28
C TYR A 83 5.81 -22.09 -7.73
N ARG A 84 4.91 -21.60 -6.87
CA ARG A 84 3.48 -21.47 -7.16
C ARG A 84 3.10 -20.03 -7.48
N ASN A 85 3.49 -19.10 -6.64
CA ASN A 85 3.01 -17.71 -6.63
C ASN A 85 4.17 -16.70 -6.55
N GLY A 86 5.38 -17.14 -6.92
CA GLY A 86 6.54 -16.28 -7.10
C GLY A 86 6.56 -15.57 -8.45
N LYS A 87 7.68 -14.91 -8.72
CA LYS A 87 7.91 -14.17 -9.95
C LYS A 87 8.08 -15.14 -11.13
N GLU A 88 7.13 -15.20 -12.04
CA GLU A 88 7.44 -15.58 -13.41
C GLU A 88 8.23 -14.44 -14.07
N ASP A 89 9.25 -14.78 -14.85
CA ASP A 89 10.31 -13.93 -15.39
C ASP A 89 9.82 -12.71 -16.21
N LYS A 90 9.19 -11.73 -15.56
CA LYS A 90 8.63 -10.51 -16.17
C LYS A 90 9.44 -9.31 -15.70
N LYS A 91 10.04 -8.59 -16.66
CA LYS A 91 10.89 -7.40 -16.46
C LYS A 91 10.21 -6.24 -15.70
N ASN A 92 8.90 -6.33 -15.44
CA ASN A 92 8.07 -5.27 -14.86
C ASN A 92 7.27 -5.71 -13.62
N ILE A 93 7.67 -6.79 -12.96
CA ILE A 93 7.12 -7.20 -11.67
C ILE A 93 8.22 -7.12 -10.62
N LYS A 94 7.92 -6.45 -9.51
CA LYS A 94 8.76 -6.43 -8.32
C LYS A 94 7.96 -7.00 -7.16
N LEU A 95 8.44 -8.09 -6.56
CA LEU A 95 7.78 -8.70 -5.40
C LEU A 95 7.83 -7.75 -4.19
N PRO A 96 6.85 -7.84 -3.28
CA PRO A 96 6.96 -7.28 -1.93
C PRO A 96 8.28 -7.68 -1.26
N SER A 97 8.95 -6.73 -0.61
CA SER A 97 10.30 -6.94 -0.07
C SER A 97 10.38 -8.03 1.00
N TYR A 98 9.30 -8.28 1.74
CA TYR A 98 9.24 -9.36 2.75
C TYR A 98 9.11 -10.77 2.15
N LEU A 99 8.79 -10.88 0.85
CA LEU A 99 8.74 -12.12 0.09
C LEU A 99 10.01 -12.37 -0.75
N GLU A 100 10.82 -11.33 -0.90
CA GLU A 100 12.08 -11.40 -1.64
C GLU A 100 13.01 -12.45 -0.99
N ASP A 101 13.64 -13.27 -1.82
CA ASP A 101 14.53 -14.38 -1.42
C ASP A 101 13.90 -15.47 -0.53
N LYS A 102 12.57 -15.50 -0.39
CA LYS A 102 11.88 -16.59 0.33
C LYS A 102 11.53 -17.72 -0.64
N THR A 103 11.73 -18.97 -0.21
CA THR A 103 11.22 -20.15 -0.93
C THR A 103 9.76 -20.42 -0.57
N SER A 104 9.45 -20.42 0.73
CA SER A 104 8.10 -20.58 1.26
C SER A 104 8.02 -19.82 2.58
N VAL A 105 6.94 -19.08 2.80
CA VAL A 105 6.71 -18.35 4.06
C VAL A 105 5.23 -18.14 4.32
N LYS A 106 4.82 -18.33 5.58
CA LYS A 106 3.49 -17.93 6.06
C LYS A 106 3.49 -16.42 6.30
N SER A 107 2.47 -15.73 5.83
CA SER A 107 2.34 -14.28 5.99
C SER A 107 0.91 -13.91 6.33
N CYS A 108 0.71 -12.72 6.88
CA CYS A 108 -0.61 -12.10 7.02
C CYS A 108 -0.69 -10.80 6.22
N GLY A 109 -1.91 -10.36 5.95
CA GLY A 109 -2.21 -9.20 5.13
C GLY A 109 -2.06 -9.52 3.65
N ILE A 110 -2.91 -8.88 2.84
CA ILE A 110 -2.85 -9.03 1.39
C ILE A 110 -1.66 -8.19 0.86
N PRO A 111 -0.75 -8.78 0.06
CA PRO A 111 0.42 -8.09 -0.47
C PRO A 111 0.05 -6.86 -1.30
N TYR A 112 0.92 -5.86 -1.29
CA TYR A 112 0.73 -4.68 -2.11
C TYR A 112 0.87 -5.04 -3.58
N CYS A 113 -0.12 -4.65 -4.39
CA CYS A 113 -0.11 -4.87 -5.82
C CYS A 113 -0.55 -3.60 -6.53
N TRP A 114 0.36 -2.93 -7.21
CA TRP A 114 0.07 -1.73 -7.98
C TRP A 114 -1.05 -2.00 -8.98
N GLY A 115 -2.14 -1.23 -8.85
CA GLY A 115 -3.29 -1.40 -9.71
C GLY A 115 -4.28 -2.49 -9.26
N GLY A 116 -3.92 -3.34 -8.29
CA GLY A 116 -4.64 -4.57 -7.92
C GLY A 116 -5.87 -4.35 -7.04
N PHE A 117 -6.83 -5.28 -7.17
CA PHE A 117 -8.08 -5.30 -6.40
C PHE A 117 -8.46 -6.70 -5.88
N PHE A 118 -7.48 -7.57 -5.61
CA PHE A 118 -7.75 -8.91 -5.09
C PHE A 118 -7.90 -8.86 -3.56
N SER A 119 -9.15 -8.87 -3.08
CA SER A 119 -9.51 -8.93 -1.66
C SER A 119 -10.02 -10.33 -1.29
N LEU A 120 -10.68 -10.48 -0.14
CA LEU A 120 -11.19 -11.77 0.38
C LEU A 120 -12.35 -12.34 -0.45
N ASP A 121 -13.11 -11.47 -1.11
CA ASP A 121 -14.36 -11.80 -1.81
C ASP A 121 -14.52 -11.08 -3.15
N LYS A 122 -13.48 -10.39 -3.62
CA LYS A 122 -13.46 -9.61 -4.87
C LYS A 122 -12.10 -9.65 -5.54
N SER A 123 -12.09 -9.40 -6.84
CA SER A 123 -10.90 -9.21 -7.67
C SER A 123 -11.18 -8.21 -8.80
N ASN A 124 -10.13 -7.85 -9.54
CA ASN A 124 -10.23 -7.20 -10.85
C ASN A 124 -10.16 -8.19 -12.03
N ASP A 125 -10.32 -9.49 -11.79
CA ASP A 125 -10.33 -10.54 -12.83
C ASP A 125 -11.66 -11.30 -12.80
N GLU A 126 -12.39 -11.30 -13.90
CA GLU A 126 -13.71 -11.94 -14.00
C GLU A 126 -13.68 -13.46 -13.78
N ASN A 127 -12.52 -14.10 -13.96
CA ASN A 127 -12.33 -15.54 -13.85
C ASN A 127 -11.81 -15.97 -12.48
N VAL A 128 -11.42 -15.04 -11.60
CA VAL A 128 -10.82 -15.32 -10.29
C VAL A 128 -11.58 -14.54 -9.24
N LYS A 129 -12.22 -15.20 -8.28
CA LYS A 129 -13.15 -14.55 -7.36
C LYS A 129 -12.46 -13.63 -6.35
N ASN A 130 -11.30 -14.07 -5.84
CA ASN A 130 -10.64 -13.43 -4.70
C ASN A 130 -9.14 -13.72 -4.67
N PHE A 131 -8.45 -13.15 -3.67
CA PHE A 131 -7.02 -13.32 -3.48
C PHE A 131 -6.60 -14.78 -3.26
N SER A 132 -7.32 -15.56 -2.43
CA SER A 132 -6.99 -16.98 -2.19
C SER A 132 -6.98 -17.78 -3.48
N GLU A 133 -8.03 -17.63 -4.29
CA GLU A 133 -8.15 -18.33 -5.56
C GLU A 133 -7.09 -17.89 -6.56
N ALA A 134 -6.71 -16.60 -6.58
CA ALA A 134 -5.63 -16.11 -7.41
C ALA A 134 -4.30 -16.80 -7.06
N ILE A 135 -4.00 -16.92 -5.77
CA ILE A 135 -2.81 -17.57 -5.27
C ILE A 135 -2.82 -19.09 -5.58
N GLU A 136 -3.97 -19.75 -5.45
CA GLU A 136 -4.13 -21.17 -5.82
C GLU A 136 -3.93 -21.40 -7.33
N ARG A 137 -4.36 -20.44 -8.16
CA ARG A 137 -4.17 -20.45 -9.62
C ARG A 137 -2.79 -19.97 -10.08
N GLY A 138 -1.89 -19.69 -9.15
CA GLY A 138 -0.49 -19.35 -9.44
C GLY A 138 -0.23 -17.90 -9.82
N TYR A 139 -1.10 -16.97 -9.44
CA TYR A 139 -0.83 -15.55 -9.62
C TYR A 139 0.37 -15.14 -8.76
N THR A 140 1.21 -14.25 -9.28
CA THR A 140 2.32 -13.70 -8.50
C THR A 140 1.79 -12.87 -7.33
N ALA A 141 2.26 -13.15 -6.12
CA ALA A 141 1.81 -12.48 -4.90
C ALA A 141 2.38 -11.05 -4.77
N GLY A 142 1.61 -10.08 -5.25
CA GLY A 142 1.95 -8.66 -5.21
C GLY A 142 2.76 -8.16 -6.40
N ASN A 143 2.83 -6.84 -6.49
CA ASN A 143 3.69 -6.10 -7.40
C ASN A 143 3.88 -4.68 -6.89
N ILE A 144 5.05 -4.37 -6.34
CA ILE A 144 5.35 -3.05 -5.74
C ILE A 144 5.84 -2.02 -6.77
N MET A 145 5.90 -2.38 -8.06
CA MET A 145 6.28 -1.46 -9.12
C MET A 145 5.16 -0.44 -9.38
N CYS A 146 5.27 0.73 -8.74
CA CYS A 146 4.29 1.81 -8.81
C CYS A 146 4.42 2.67 -10.08
N SER A 147 4.54 2.03 -11.25
CA SER A 147 4.65 2.69 -12.53
C SER A 147 3.88 1.96 -13.62
N GLY A 148 3.23 2.74 -14.49
CA GLY A 148 2.35 2.23 -15.53
C GLY A 148 1.06 1.62 -14.97
N GLU A 149 0.49 0.68 -15.72
CA GLU A 149 -0.78 0.02 -15.40
C GLU A 149 -0.58 -1.26 -14.57
N TYR A 150 -1.69 -1.76 -14.00
CA TYR A 150 -1.78 -3.09 -13.37
C TYR A 150 -1.12 -4.16 -14.26
N LYS A 151 -0.51 -5.17 -13.63
CA LYS A 151 0.15 -6.27 -14.34
C LYS A 151 -0.68 -7.53 -14.23
N ASP A 152 -1.07 -8.06 -15.38
CA ASP A 152 -1.85 -9.29 -15.43
C ASP A 152 -1.14 -10.45 -14.71
N TYR A 153 -1.95 -11.29 -14.07
CA TYR A 153 -1.51 -12.41 -13.25
C TYR A 153 -0.70 -12.00 -12.00
N THR A 154 -0.95 -10.81 -11.47
CA THR A 154 -0.47 -10.39 -10.14
C THR A 154 -1.64 -10.20 -9.20
N ALA A 155 -1.53 -10.68 -7.97
CA ALA A 155 -2.62 -10.66 -6.99
C ALA A 155 -2.23 -9.84 -5.77
N GLY A 156 -3.10 -8.91 -5.39
CA GLY A 156 -2.98 -8.12 -4.16
C GLY A 156 -3.85 -6.87 -4.21
N LEU A 157 -3.60 -5.94 -3.30
CA LEU A 157 -4.32 -4.66 -3.20
C LEU A 157 -3.35 -3.47 -3.32
N ASP A 158 -3.71 -2.46 -4.11
CA ASP A 158 -3.11 -1.13 -3.94
C ASP A 158 -3.84 -0.32 -2.87
N CYS A 159 -3.34 0.87 -2.55
CA CYS A 159 -3.92 1.74 -1.51
C CYS A 159 -5.41 2.03 -1.73
N SER A 160 -5.80 2.37 -2.96
CA SER A 160 -7.19 2.65 -3.33
C SER A 160 -8.04 1.39 -3.50
N GLY A 161 -7.44 0.28 -3.91
CA GLY A 161 -8.05 -1.04 -3.99
C GLY A 161 -8.39 -1.56 -2.59
N PHE A 162 -7.52 -1.32 -1.60
CA PHE A 162 -7.79 -1.63 -0.20
C PHE A 162 -8.98 -0.82 0.33
N VAL A 163 -8.99 0.50 0.13
CA VAL A 163 -10.17 1.33 0.50
C VAL A 163 -11.42 0.82 -0.21
N SER A 164 -11.36 0.55 -1.52
CA SER A 164 -12.49 0.03 -2.29
C SER A 164 -13.00 -1.31 -1.73
N ALA A 165 -12.08 -2.16 -1.27
CA ALA A 165 -12.41 -3.45 -0.70
C ALA A 165 -13.08 -3.29 0.67
N VAL A 166 -12.55 -2.42 1.54
CA VAL A 166 -13.08 -2.15 2.88
C VAL A 166 -14.53 -1.65 2.85
N TYR A 167 -14.86 -0.70 1.98
CA TYR A 167 -16.22 -0.20 1.85
C TYR A 167 -17.10 -1.05 0.92
N ASN A 168 -16.61 -2.22 0.49
CA ASN A 168 -17.32 -3.16 -0.38
C ASN A 168 -17.87 -2.49 -1.66
N LEU A 169 -17.05 -1.63 -2.28
CA LEU A 169 -17.42 -0.94 -3.50
C LEU A 169 -17.64 -1.97 -4.64
N PRO A 170 -18.53 -1.67 -5.60
CA PRO A 170 -18.81 -2.58 -6.71
C PRO A 170 -17.61 -2.74 -7.65
N GLU A 171 -16.64 -1.85 -7.58
CA GLU A 171 -15.47 -1.81 -8.46
C GLU A 171 -14.25 -1.25 -7.74
N LYS A 172 -13.08 -1.47 -8.35
CA LYS A 172 -11.85 -0.82 -7.94
C LYS A 172 -11.89 0.67 -8.30
N CYS A 173 -11.78 1.53 -7.30
CA CYS A 173 -11.53 2.95 -7.52
C CYS A 173 -10.02 3.23 -7.63
N ALA A 174 -9.66 4.24 -8.40
CA ALA A 174 -8.37 4.91 -8.26
C ALA A 174 -8.51 6.05 -7.23
N THR A 175 -7.40 6.52 -6.67
CA THR A 175 -7.41 7.65 -5.70
C THR A 175 -8.12 8.90 -6.21
N TYR A 176 -8.02 9.21 -7.52
CA TYR A 176 -8.72 10.36 -8.13
C TYR A 176 -10.22 10.11 -8.45
N THR A 177 -10.68 8.86 -8.43
CA THR A 177 -12.10 8.51 -8.62
C THR A 177 -12.81 8.24 -7.29
N LEU A 178 -12.10 8.22 -6.15
CA LEU A 178 -12.73 8.02 -4.83
C LEU A 178 -13.78 9.09 -4.51
N LYS A 179 -13.67 10.31 -5.05
CA LYS A 179 -14.69 11.37 -4.91
C LYS A 179 -16.07 11.00 -5.46
N ASP A 180 -16.15 9.99 -6.31
CA ASP A 180 -17.42 9.47 -6.80
C ASP A 180 -18.18 8.74 -5.69
N TYR A 181 -17.46 8.17 -4.72
CA TYR A 181 -18.01 7.40 -3.58
C TYR A 181 -17.87 8.12 -2.24
N PHE A 182 -17.02 9.14 -2.14
CA PHE A 182 -16.69 9.84 -0.88
C PHE A 182 -16.91 11.35 -1.02
N ASN A 183 -17.37 12.00 0.05
CA ASN A 183 -17.45 13.46 0.17
C ASN A 183 -16.24 13.99 0.92
N THR A 184 -15.66 15.10 0.48
CA THR A 184 -14.69 15.83 1.30
C THR A 184 -15.32 16.31 2.60
N ILE A 185 -14.57 16.25 3.70
CA ILE A 185 -14.98 16.73 5.03
C ILE A 185 -13.92 17.65 5.63
N ASP A 186 -14.29 18.41 6.66
CA ASP A 186 -13.31 19.11 7.48
C ASP A 186 -12.52 18.11 8.32
N ILE A 187 -11.24 18.42 8.59
CA ILE A 187 -10.40 17.57 9.44
C ILE A 187 -10.93 17.48 10.87
N ASN A 188 -11.60 18.53 11.36
CA ASN A 188 -12.20 18.56 12.68
C ASN A 188 -13.46 17.67 12.79
N ASP A 189 -14.02 17.28 11.65
CA ASP A 189 -15.18 16.38 11.60
C ASP A 189 -14.78 14.90 11.50
N LEU A 190 -13.48 14.57 11.53
CA LEU A 190 -12.98 13.21 11.37
C LEU A 190 -13.61 12.23 12.38
N LYS A 191 -14.00 11.08 11.87
CA LYS A 191 -14.48 9.93 12.64
C LYS A 191 -13.74 8.66 12.20
N PRO A 192 -13.57 7.65 13.07
CA PRO A 192 -12.99 6.36 12.69
C PRO A 192 -13.66 5.81 11.44
N MET A 193 -12.89 5.30 10.48
CA MET A 193 -13.38 4.90 9.15
C MET A 193 -13.78 6.07 8.23
N ASP A 194 -13.19 7.25 8.41
CA ASP A 194 -13.02 8.21 7.31
C ASP A 194 -11.67 7.96 6.62
N ILE A 195 -11.43 8.55 5.45
CA ILE A 195 -10.18 8.38 4.71
C ILE A 195 -9.41 9.68 4.57
N PHE A 196 -8.10 9.59 4.45
CA PHE A 196 -7.27 10.65 3.89
C PHE A 196 -6.84 10.23 2.50
N ASN A 197 -7.13 11.07 1.51
CA ASN A 197 -6.82 10.80 0.11
C ASN A 197 -5.92 11.88 -0.47
N SER A 198 -4.79 11.48 -1.03
CA SER A 198 -3.94 12.30 -1.90
C SER A 198 -4.13 11.79 -3.33
N GLU A 199 -4.86 12.54 -4.15
CA GLU A 199 -5.22 12.11 -5.51
C GLU A 199 -3.96 11.74 -6.31
N LYS A 200 -4.04 10.65 -7.08
CA LYS A 200 -2.95 10.06 -7.89
C LYS A 200 -1.75 9.52 -7.10
N ASN A 201 -1.77 9.59 -5.77
CA ASN A 201 -0.64 9.19 -4.95
C ASN A 201 -1.01 8.07 -3.97
N HIS A 202 -1.71 8.38 -2.89
CA HIS A 202 -1.94 7.45 -1.80
C HIS A 202 -3.23 7.75 -1.04
N THR A 203 -3.81 6.73 -0.44
CA THR A 203 -4.98 6.86 0.44
C THR A 203 -4.86 5.88 1.59
N PHE A 204 -5.40 6.26 2.75
CA PHE A 204 -5.48 5.39 3.92
C PHE A 204 -6.73 5.73 4.74
N ILE A 205 -7.12 4.82 5.62
CA ILE A 205 -8.30 4.92 6.46
C ILE A 205 -7.89 5.34 7.86
N TYR A 206 -8.47 6.42 8.37
CA TYR A 206 -8.27 6.91 9.72
C TYR A 206 -8.96 6.01 10.74
N LEU A 207 -8.26 5.60 11.80
CA LEU A 207 -8.86 4.89 12.93
C LEU A 207 -9.01 5.82 14.14
N ARG A 208 -7.90 6.35 14.65
CA ARG A 208 -7.89 7.26 15.81
C ARG A 208 -6.61 8.10 15.86
N GLU A 209 -6.59 9.13 16.69
CA GLU A 209 -5.35 9.85 17.04
C GLU A 209 -4.44 8.96 17.91
N SER A 210 -3.12 9.06 17.74
CA SER A 210 -2.16 8.35 18.60
C SER A 210 -2.21 8.86 20.03
N SER A 211 -1.88 8.03 21.01
CA SER A 211 -1.89 8.40 22.43
C SER A 211 -0.98 9.59 22.75
N ASP A 212 0.14 9.72 22.02
CA ASP A 212 1.10 10.81 22.14
C ASP A 212 0.70 12.09 21.37
N LYS A 213 -0.42 12.06 20.64
CA LYS A 213 -0.99 13.17 19.85
C LYS A 213 -0.06 13.71 18.75
N LYS A 214 0.92 12.95 18.30
CA LYS A 214 1.84 13.36 17.21
C LYS A 214 1.39 12.89 15.83
N GLY A 215 0.37 12.06 15.77
CA GLY A 215 -0.15 11.53 14.53
C GLY A 215 -1.43 10.73 14.72
N ILE A 216 -1.67 9.83 13.78
CA ILE A 216 -2.87 8.99 13.73
C ILE A 216 -2.47 7.53 13.50
N ILE A 217 -3.36 6.65 13.91
CA ILE A 217 -3.35 5.23 13.59
C ILE A 217 -4.29 5.02 12.41
N ALA A 218 -3.85 4.27 11.40
CA ALA A 218 -4.54 4.11 10.14
C ALA A 218 -4.44 2.68 9.58
N MET A 219 -5.47 2.26 8.84
CA MET A 219 -5.42 1.08 7.98
C MET A 219 -5.00 1.49 6.57
N GLU A 220 -4.08 0.76 5.96
CA GLU A 220 -3.67 1.02 4.59
C GLU A 220 -3.12 -0.21 3.88
N ALA A 221 -3.15 -0.22 2.55
CA ALA A 221 -2.19 -0.99 1.74
C ALA A 221 -1.06 -0.06 1.34
N THR A 222 0.17 -0.39 1.71
CA THR A 222 1.33 0.50 1.56
C THR A 222 2.51 -0.22 0.92
N THR A 223 3.43 0.56 0.35
CA THR A 223 4.71 0.06 -0.16
C THR A 223 5.84 1.05 0.11
N GLY A 224 7.07 0.55 0.18
CA GLY A 224 8.29 1.33 0.36
C GLY A 224 8.52 1.82 1.79
N LYS A 225 7.46 2.05 2.57
CA LYS A 225 7.55 2.35 4.01
C LYS A 225 7.74 1.06 4.81
N SER A 226 8.74 1.06 5.69
CA SER A 226 9.05 -0.02 6.64
C SER A 226 9.17 -1.44 6.07
N LYS A 227 9.33 -1.59 4.75
CA LYS A 227 9.36 -2.89 4.04
C LYS A 227 8.14 -3.79 4.30
N LYS A 228 7.02 -3.22 4.76
CA LYS A 228 5.80 -4.00 5.05
C LYS A 228 5.03 -4.37 3.77
N ASP A 229 5.12 -3.57 2.69
CA ASP A 229 4.64 -3.87 1.31
C ASP A 229 3.30 -4.66 1.20
N LYS A 230 2.31 -4.36 2.04
CA LYS A 230 1.02 -5.09 2.16
C LYS A 230 -0.05 -4.26 2.88
N THR A 231 -1.23 -4.84 3.11
CA THR A 231 -2.28 -4.28 3.98
C THR A 231 -1.90 -4.39 5.45
N VAL A 232 -1.89 -3.27 6.18
CA VAL A 232 -1.41 -3.19 7.58
C VAL A 232 -2.17 -2.16 8.40
N ILE A 233 -2.03 -2.26 9.72
CA ILE A 233 -2.17 -1.12 10.65
C ILE A 233 -0.86 -0.32 10.63
N SER A 234 -0.97 1.00 10.60
CA SER A 234 0.15 1.92 10.40
C SER A 234 -0.03 3.20 11.21
N TYR A 235 1.07 3.92 11.41
CA TYR A 235 1.07 5.27 11.95
C TYR A 235 1.43 6.29 10.89
N LYS A 236 0.78 7.45 10.98
CA LYS A 236 1.05 8.62 10.15
C LYS A 236 1.22 9.83 11.06
N SER A 237 2.42 10.40 11.07
CA SER A 237 2.63 11.66 11.79
C SER A 237 1.87 12.80 11.12
N TYR A 238 1.46 13.81 11.89
CA TYR A 238 0.81 14.99 11.32
C TYR A 238 1.71 15.73 10.32
N GLU A 239 3.03 15.71 10.53
CA GLU A 239 4.00 16.27 9.58
C GLU A 239 4.00 15.52 8.24
N GLU A 240 3.90 14.19 8.25
CA GLU A 240 3.77 13.41 7.03
C GLU A 240 2.47 13.76 6.28
N ILE A 241 1.35 13.82 7.00
CA ILE A 241 0.03 14.13 6.42
C ILE A 241 0.03 15.54 5.81
N LYS A 242 0.58 16.52 6.54
CA LYS A 242 0.69 17.91 6.11
C LYS A 242 1.61 18.08 4.91
N LYS A 243 2.72 17.34 4.86
CA LYS A 243 3.65 17.34 3.72
C LYS A 243 3.01 16.76 2.47
N GLY A 244 2.12 15.77 2.62
CA GLY A 244 1.51 15.06 1.50
C GLY A 244 2.51 14.18 0.74
N VAL A 245 2.14 13.80 -0.48
CA VAL A 245 2.97 12.94 -1.35
C VAL A 245 3.10 13.60 -2.71
N ASN A 246 4.33 13.72 -3.21
CA ASN A 246 4.64 14.37 -4.50
C ASN A 246 4.04 15.79 -4.65
N GLY A 247 3.94 16.53 -3.54
CA GLY A 247 3.37 17.89 -3.52
C GLY A 247 1.84 17.93 -3.39
N GLU A 248 1.15 16.78 -3.46
CA GLU A 248 -0.29 16.69 -3.29
C GLU A 248 -0.65 16.38 -1.83
N LYS A 249 -1.40 17.28 -1.22
CA LYS A 249 -1.84 17.15 0.19
C LYS A 249 -2.87 16.04 0.34
N TYR A 250 -2.92 15.46 1.53
CA TYR A 250 -4.04 14.61 1.90
C TYR A 250 -5.28 15.45 2.20
N VAL A 251 -6.41 15.02 1.64
CA VAL A 251 -7.73 15.59 1.86
C VAL A 251 -8.58 14.57 2.64
N PRO A 252 -9.14 14.94 3.80
CA PRO A 252 -10.09 14.11 4.52
C PRO A 252 -11.37 13.89 3.70
N MET A 253 -11.85 12.65 3.63
CA MET A 253 -13.09 12.30 2.94
C MET A 253 -13.88 11.25 3.71
N ARG A 254 -15.20 11.28 3.59
CA ARG A 254 -16.16 10.35 4.20
C ARG A 254 -16.94 9.61 3.15
N TYR A 255 -17.09 8.30 3.31
CA TYR A 255 -17.88 7.49 2.39
C TYR A 255 -19.35 7.95 2.38
N LYS A 256 -19.93 8.12 1.18
CA LYS A 256 -21.30 8.67 1.00
C LYS A 256 -22.39 7.77 1.59
N GLY A 257 -22.16 6.46 1.66
CA GLY A 257 -23.08 5.48 2.22
C GLY A 257 -22.71 5.02 3.63
N VAL A 258 -21.91 5.78 4.37
CA VAL A 258 -21.57 5.38 5.74
C VAL A 258 -22.77 5.57 6.67
N ILE A 259 -23.07 4.55 7.47
CA ILE A 259 -24.00 4.63 8.60
C ILE A 259 -23.16 4.73 9.87
N ASP A 260 -23.35 5.81 10.63
CA ASP A 260 -22.69 6.00 11.92
C ASP A 260 -23.23 4.98 12.94
N ASP A 261 -22.31 4.26 13.58
CA ASP A 261 -22.57 3.38 14.71
C ASP A 261 -21.34 3.37 15.66
N ASN A 262 -21.45 2.68 16.80
CA ASN A 262 -20.32 2.57 17.71
C ASN A 262 -19.26 1.64 17.13
N VAL A 263 -18.04 2.15 16.97
CA VAL A 263 -16.88 1.36 16.54
C VAL A 263 -16.00 1.13 17.76
N GLU A 264 -15.99 -0.10 18.25
CA GLU A 264 -14.98 -0.52 19.21
C GLU A 264 -13.70 -0.80 18.41
N LEU A 265 -12.74 0.13 18.53
CA LEU A 265 -11.40 -0.03 17.97
C LEU A 265 -10.56 -0.90 18.93
N PHE A 266 -9.25 -0.67 18.95
CA PHE A 266 -8.32 -1.30 19.87
C PHE A 266 -8.63 -0.97 21.33
N LYS A 267 -8.64 -2.01 22.17
CA LYS A 267 -8.73 -1.94 23.63
C LYS A 267 -7.45 -1.39 24.25
N ASP A 268 -6.28 -1.57 23.63
CA ASP A 268 -5.07 -0.89 24.11
C ASP A 268 -5.19 0.62 23.88
N ILE A 269 -4.93 1.40 24.92
CA ILE A 269 -4.85 2.86 24.85
C ILE A 269 -3.57 3.34 24.15
N ASN A 270 -2.52 2.53 24.20
CA ASN A 270 -1.20 2.85 23.67
C ASN A 270 -0.91 2.24 22.30
N GLU A 271 -1.93 1.68 21.65
CA GLU A 271 -1.85 1.09 20.30
C GLU A 271 -0.90 1.87 19.39
N PHE A 272 -0.13 1.10 18.61
CA PHE A 272 0.99 1.57 17.81
C PHE A 272 2.27 1.83 18.61
N ASN A 273 2.44 1.16 19.73
CA ASN A 273 3.73 0.90 20.37
C ASN A 273 4.46 -0.29 19.71
N ASP A 274 4.37 -0.44 18.37
CA ASP A 274 4.82 -1.62 17.60
C ASP A 274 6.33 -1.70 17.33
N ASN A 275 7.10 -0.74 17.85
CA ASN A 275 8.55 -0.72 17.77
C ASN A 275 9.19 0.17 18.84
N PHE A 276 10.51 0.12 18.93
CA PHE A 276 11.31 0.85 19.92
C PHE A 276 11.09 2.37 19.94
N ASP A 277 10.79 2.99 18.79
CA ASP A 277 10.61 4.45 18.70
C ASP A 277 9.26 4.88 19.29
N PHE A 278 8.29 3.96 19.37
CA PHE A 278 6.98 4.17 19.99
C PHE A 278 6.80 3.39 21.30
N ALA A 279 7.88 2.81 21.84
CA ALA A 279 7.82 2.07 23.09
C ALA A 279 7.32 2.97 24.23
N VAL A 280 6.48 2.42 25.11
CA VAL A 280 5.86 3.18 26.21
C VAL A 280 6.61 3.01 27.51
N LEU A 281 6.94 4.13 28.17
CA LEU A 281 7.53 4.10 29.50
C LEU A 281 6.54 3.52 30.51
N THR A 282 6.91 2.44 31.18
CA THR A 282 6.11 1.84 32.26
C THR A 282 6.77 2.03 33.62
N LYS A 283 5.95 2.14 34.66
CA LYS A 283 6.37 2.35 36.06
C LYS A 283 5.96 1.22 37.01
N GLY A 284 5.43 0.10 36.50
CA GLY A 284 5.23 -1.07 37.35
C GLY A 284 4.03 -1.97 37.02
N PHE A 285 3.06 -1.50 36.24
CA PHE A 285 1.96 -2.36 35.78
C PHE A 285 1.70 -2.11 34.31
N ILE A 286 1.50 -3.19 33.57
CA ILE A 286 1.23 -3.20 32.14
C ILE A 286 0.02 -4.11 31.91
N THR A 287 -0.93 -3.62 31.14
CA THR A 287 -2.01 -4.40 30.58
C THR A 287 -2.24 -3.95 29.14
N GLY A 288 -2.68 -4.88 28.31
CA GLY A 288 -2.93 -4.65 26.89
C GLY A 288 -3.41 -5.94 26.23
N TYR A 289 -3.53 -5.88 24.90
CA TYR A 289 -4.08 -6.94 24.07
C TYR A 289 -3.24 -7.01 22.79
N ILE A 290 -3.06 -8.22 22.26
CA ILE A 290 -2.54 -8.41 20.90
C ILE A 290 -3.78 -8.60 20.02
N GLU A 291 -4.23 -7.55 19.35
CA GLU A 291 -5.57 -7.43 18.74
C GLU A 291 -5.61 -7.74 17.24
N TYR A 292 -4.44 -7.81 16.59
CA TYR A 292 -4.32 -8.20 15.17
C TYR A 292 -3.02 -8.98 14.91
N ALA A 293 -2.93 -9.60 13.72
CA ALA A 293 -1.94 -10.62 13.38
C ALA A 293 -0.46 -10.21 13.53
N GLU A 294 -0.15 -8.93 13.37
CA GLU A 294 1.19 -8.36 13.51
C GLU A 294 1.25 -7.29 14.59
N ASP A 295 0.31 -7.34 15.52
CA ASP A 295 0.31 -6.49 16.69
C ASP A 295 1.46 -6.87 17.63
N MET A 296 2.16 -5.85 18.09
CA MET A 296 3.33 -5.96 18.95
C MET A 296 3.31 -4.80 19.91
N ASP A 297 3.55 -5.09 21.19
CA ASP A 297 3.56 -4.05 22.21
C ASP A 297 4.97 -3.91 22.80
N TYR A 298 5.58 -2.76 22.57
CA TYR A 298 6.83 -2.38 23.20
C TYR A 298 6.57 -1.47 24.39
N PHE A 299 7.08 -1.88 25.54
CA PHE A 299 7.22 -1.06 26.74
C PHE A 299 8.69 -0.92 27.10
N TYR A 300 9.02 0.08 27.90
CA TYR A 300 10.36 0.19 28.46
C TYR A 300 10.36 0.71 29.89
N ILE A 301 11.40 0.35 30.61
CA ILE A 301 11.75 0.87 31.92
C ILE A 301 13.09 1.58 31.83
N GLU A 302 13.26 2.64 32.63
CA GLU A 302 14.53 3.33 32.78
C GLU A 302 15.19 2.93 34.10
N ASN A 303 16.43 2.46 34.01
CA ASN A 303 17.21 2.03 35.15
C ASN A 303 18.36 3.01 35.38
N GLU A 304 18.43 3.61 36.56
CA GLU A 304 19.51 4.54 36.91
C GLU A 304 20.84 3.83 37.23
N ARG A 305 20.75 2.55 37.56
CA ARG A 305 21.87 1.66 37.92
C ARG A 305 21.56 0.23 37.54
N ASP A 306 22.60 -0.60 37.49
CA ASP A 306 22.46 -2.05 37.42
C ASP A 306 21.65 -2.54 38.62
N LYS A 307 20.61 -3.34 38.37
CA LYS A 307 19.76 -3.92 39.42
C LYS A 307 19.10 -5.21 38.94
N SER A 308 18.61 -5.99 39.90
CA SER A 308 17.64 -7.06 39.62
C SER A 308 16.24 -6.46 39.70
N ILE A 309 15.39 -6.74 38.72
CA ILE A 309 13.97 -6.41 38.73
C ILE A 309 13.14 -7.68 38.79
N ASN A 310 11.98 -7.61 39.42
CA ASN A 310 11.01 -8.68 39.37
C ASN A 310 9.97 -8.39 38.28
N ILE A 311 9.77 -9.34 37.37
CA ILE A 311 8.73 -9.29 36.34
C ILE A 311 7.73 -10.41 36.63
N GLY A 312 6.54 -10.04 37.07
CA GLY A 312 5.43 -10.94 37.37
C GLY A 312 4.36 -10.91 36.28
N ILE A 313 4.24 -11.97 35.50
CA ILE A 313 3.27 -12.12 34.41
C ILE A 313 2.09 -12.93 34.95
N LYS A 314 0.98 -12.25 35.29
CA LYS A 314 -0.21 -12.88 35.90
C LYS A 314 -1.17 -13.43 34.86
N ASN A 315 -1.35 -12.69 33.77
CA ASN A 315 -2.09 -13.17 32.61
C ASN A 315 -1.24 -13.01 31.35
N LEU A 316 -1.26 -14.04 30.52
CA LEU A 316 -0.59 -14.04 29.21
C LEU A 316 -1.36 -15.03 28.33
N PRO A 317 -1.96 -14.58 27.21
CA PRO A 317 -2.62 -15.48 26.29
C PRO A 317 -1.67 -16.57 25.82
N SER A 318 -2.17 -17.79 25.60
CA SER A 318 -1.34 -18.96 25.27
C SER A 318 -0.50 -18.81 24.00
N PHE A 319 -0.86 -17.86 23.14
CA PHE A 319 -0.16 -17.53 21.91
C PHE A 319 0.81 -16.36 22.04
N CYS A 320 0.87 -15.70 23.19
CA CYS A 320 1.74 -14.55 23.40
C CYS A 320 3.07 -14.98 24.05
N THR A 321 4.11 -14.22 23.75
CA THR A 321 5.41 -14.30 24.42
C THR A 321 5.84 -12.93 24.92
N VAL A 322 6.52 -12.88 26.07
CA VAL A 322 7.14 -11.64 26.59
C VAL A 322 8.65 -11.77 26.46
N LYS A 323 9.27 -10.90 25.67
CA LYS A 323 10.73 -10.81 25.52
C LYS A 323 11.25 -9.60 26.30
N VAL A 324 12.34 -9.80 27.03
CA VAL A 324 13.09 -8.73 27.69
C VAL A 324 14.31 -8.42 26.84
N LEU A 325 14.46 -7.16 26.44
CA LEU A 325 15.52 -6.69 25.55
C LEU A 325 16.36 -5.61 26.23
N ASP A 326 17.66 -5.59 25.97
CA ASP A 326 18.55 -4.53 26.46
C ASP A 326 18.44 -3.25 25.62
N GLU A 327 19.19 -2.22 25.99
CA GLU A 327 19.21 -0.94 25.28
C GLU A 327 19.70 -1.04 23.83
N ASN A 328 20.45 -2.10 23.52
CA ASN A 328 20.94 -2.44 22.17
C ASN A 328 19.99 -3.38 21.43
N ARG A 329 18.76 -3.58 21.94
CA ARG A 329 17.71 -4.43 21.34
C ARG A 329 18.06 -5.92 21.33
N LYS A 330 19.04 -6.34 22.12
CA LYS A 330 19.42 -7.74 22.25
C LYS A 330 18.51 -8.41 23.27
N GLU A 331 17.99 -9.58 22.92
CA GLU A 331 17.21 -10.41 23.84
C GLU A 331 18.08 -10.88 25.02
N ILE A 332 17.57 -10.62 26.23
CA ILE A 332 18.17 -11.03 27.49
C ILE A 332 17.40 -12.20 28.10
N ALA A 333 16.08 -12.25 27.90
CA ALA A 333 15.22 -13.33 28.36
C ALA A 333 13.92 -13.41 27.54
N ALA A 334 13.34 -14.61 27.46
CA ALA A 334 11.99 -14.86 26.99
C ALA A 334 11.17 -15.49 28.13
N LEU A 335 10.00 -14.91 28.41
CA LEU A 335 9.21 -15.19 29.61
C LEU A 335 7.81 -15.67 29.23
N GLY A 336 7.31 -16.63 30.01
CA GLY A 336 5.91 -17.06 29.99
C GLY A 336 5.18 -16.54 31.22
N LYS A 337 4.05 -17.17 31.59
CA LYS A 337 3.35 -16.86 32.84
C LYS A 337 4.19 -17.26 34.05
N GLY A 338 4.34 -16.37 35.03
CA GLY A 338 5.16 -16.62 36.23
C GLY A 338 5.81 -15.36 36.80
N ASP A 339 6.64 -15.53 37.83
CA ASP A 339 7.41 -14.46 38.45
C ASP A 339 8.91 -14.69 38.21
N TYR A 340 9.60 -13.70 37.65
CA TYR A 340 10.99 -13.81 37.19
C TYR A 340 11.86 -12.71 37.79
N TYR A 341 13.11 -13.02 38.12
CA TYR A 341 14.11 -12.03 38.54
C TYR A 341 15.14 -11.85 37.45
N ILE A 342 15.19 -10.67 36.85
CA ILE A 342 16.03 -10.37 35.69
C ILE A 342 17.05 -9.30 36.09
N ASN A 343 18.32 -9.56 35.83
CA ASN A 343 19.38 -8.58 36.02
C ASN A 343 19.41 -7.64 34.81
N VAL A 344 19.13 -6.36 35.06
CA VAL A 344 19.12 -5.31 34.04
C VAL A 344 20.26 -4.32 34.30
N LYS A 345 20.78 -3.77 33.21
CA LYS A 345 21.82 -2.75 33.26
C LYS A 345 21.23 -1.35 33.42
N LYS A 346 22.06 -0.41 33.87
CA LYS A 346 21.76 1.03 33.74
C LYS A 346 21.40 1.34 32.28
N GLY A 347 20.38 2.17 32.07
CA GLY A 347 19.83 2.51 30.76
C GLY A 347 18.41 1.99 30.57
N LYS A 348 17.98 1.91 29.31
CA LYS A 348 16.65 1.37 28.97
C LYS A 348 16.65 -0.16 28.93
N THR A 349 15.59 -0.76 29.44
CA THR A 349 15.26 -2.16 29.21
C THR A 349 13.86 -2.22 28.63
N TYR A 350 13.69 -2.97 27.55
CA TYR A 350 12.41 -3.08 26.84
C TYR A 350 11.72 -4.40 27.17
N LEU A 351 10.40 -4.36 27.20
CA LEU A 351 9.54 -5.53 27.18
C LEU A 351 8.81 -5.52 25.84
N LEU A 352 8.94 -6.59 25.07
CA LEU A 352 8.21 -6.83 23.84
C LEU A 352 7.18 -7.93 24.12
N ILE A 353 5.90 -7.63 23.92
CA ILE A 353 4.82 -8.61 23.92
C ILE A 353 4.37 -8.79 22.48
N GLU A 354 4.36 -10.03 21.99
CA GLU A 354 3.96 -10.34 20.62
C GLU A 354 3.22 -11.67 20.56
N GLY A 355 2.33 -11.78 19.57
CA GLY A 355 1.65 -13.03 19.22
C GLY A 355 2.49 -13.94 18.34
N SER A 356 2.40 -15.25 18.57
CA SER A 356 2.99 -16.30 17.74
C SER A 356 2.08 -16.68 16.59
N ASP A 357 2.68 -17.04 15.44
CA ASP A 357 2.00 -17.59 14.26
C ASP A 357 0.79 -16.76 13.75
N PHE A 358 0.86 -15.43 13.90
CA PHE A 358 -0.19 -14.48 13.54
C PHE A 358 -1.48 -14.65 14.36
N ARG A 359 -1.40 -15.21 15.56
CA ARG A 359 -2.53 -15.33 16.48
C ARG A 359 -2.71 -14.04 17.29
N PHE A 360 -3.95 -13.65 17.48
CA PHE A 360 -4.38 -12.45 18.19
C PHE A 360 -5.74 -12.71 18.87
N SER A 361 -6.13 -11.87 19.81
CA SER A 361 -7.42 -11.92 20.49
C SER A 361 -7.81 -10.56 21.03
N SER A 362 -9.04 -10.12 20.76
CA SER A 362 -9.65 -8.97 21.44
C SER A 362 -10.16 -9.32 22.83
N GLU A 363 -10.26 -10.61 23.19
CA GLU A 363 -10.90 -11.05 24.43
C GLU A 363 -9.89 -11.48 25.50
N GLU A 364 -8.70 -11.89 25.10
CA GLU A 364 -7.63 -12.34 25.99
C GLU A 364 -6.50 -11.31 26.01
N GLY A 365 -6.42 -10.52 27.08
CA GLY A 365 -5.33 -9.57 27.31
C GLY A 365 -4.19 -10.15 28.14
N TYR A 366 -3.11 -9.39 28.31
CA TYR A 366 -2.02 -9.71 29.22
C TYR A 366 -1.99 -8.76 30.43
N GLU A 367 -1.37 -9.23 31.52
CA GLU A 367 -1.18 -8.48 32.76
C GLU A 367 0.21 -8.74 33.32
N ILE A 368 1.04 -7.70 33.37
CA ILE A 368 2.45 -7.77 33.76
C ILE A 368 2.74 -6.75 34.85
N TYR A 369 3.39 -7.19 35.91
CA TYR A 369 3.84 -6.38 37.04
C TYR A 369 5.36 -6.30 37.04
N ILE A 370 5.90 -5.10 37.25
CA ILE A 370 7.34 -4.85 37.36
C ILE A 370 7.61 -4.23 38.74
N ARG A 371 8.51 -4.83 39.50
CA ARG A 371 8.88 -4.39 40.86
C ARG A 371 10.38 -4.25 41.04
#